data_AF-A0A3S9PND3-F1
#
_entry.id   AF-A0A3S9PND3-F1
#
_cell.length_a   1.000
_cell.length_b   1.000
_cell.length_c   1.000
_cell.angle_alpha   90.00
_cell.angle_beta   90.00
_cell.angle_gamma   90.00
#
_symmetry.space_group_name_H-M   'P 1'
#
loop_
_entity.id
_entity.type
_entity.pdbx_description
1 polymer ?
#
loop_
_entity_poly.entity_id
_entity_poly.type
_entity_poly.pdbx_seq_one_letter_code
_entity_poly.pdbx_strand_id
1 'polypeptide(L)'
;MNAHLAKEAETLTTFKNRIDEVLANLEKSAASPKTMGDQKVAHDAFGKGFGSAEGLAALYDAVHARLETLSKVFGDQVEAMGLAAVIAERGYDGVDADEAARMRAIQERTHEYERGTTPRRPGQTAPGTLGAAGAEGTGGAGL
;
A
#
# COMPACT_ATOMS: atom_id res chain seq x y z
N MET A 1 -13.70 27.21 34.25
CA MET A 1 -13.94 26.62 32.91
C MET A 1 -12.71 25.90 32.33
N ASN A 2 -11.50 26.02 32.92
CA ASN A 2 -10.25 25.48 32.32
C ASN A 2 -9.96 23.99 32.61
N ALA A 3 -10.62 23.37 33.59
CA ALA A 3 -10.33 21.99 33.98
C ALA A 3 -10.79 20.94 32.95
N HIS A 4 -11.81 21.27 32.14
CA HIS A 4 -12.32 20.39 31.10
C HIS A 4 -11.31 20.24 29.95
N LEU A 5 -10.79 21.38 29.46
CA LEU A 5 -9.79 21.43 28.39
C LEU A 5 -8.50 20.71 28.77
N ALA A 6 -8.04 20.87 30.01
CA ALA A 6 -6.86 20.17 30.51
C ALA A 6 -7.05 18.63 30.52
N LYS A 7 -8.24 18.17 30.91
CA LYS A 7 -8.60 16.74 30.92
C LYS A 7 -8.74 16.16 29.51
N GLU A 8 -9.27 16.95 28.58
CA GLU A 8 -9.35 16.57 27.17
C GLU A 8 -7.96 16.42 26.54
N ALA A 9 -7.07 17.38 26.79
CA ALA A 9 -5.67 17.33 26.34
C ALA A 9 -4.94 16.09 26.90
N GLU A 10 -5.06 15.82 28.20
CA GLU A 10 -4.48 14.62 28.83
C GLU A 10 -5.00 13.31 28.21
N THR A 11 -6.29 13.26 27.88
CA THR A 11 -6.91 12.10 27.23
C THR A 11 -6.35 11.89 25.82
N LEU A 12 -6.14 12.98 25.09
CA LEU A 12 -5.64 12.96 23.72
C LEU A 12 -4.15 12.59 23.64
N THR A 13 -3.34 13.10 24.57
CA THR A 13 -1.96 12.65 24.78
C THR A 13 -1.91 11.15 25.08
N THR A 14 -2.78 10.65 25.96
CA THR A 14 -2.85 9.22 26.29
C THR A 14 -3.22 8.36 25.07
N PHE A 15 -4.15 8.84 24.25
CA PHE A 15 -4.54 8.18 23.01
C PHE A 15 -3.37 8.11 22.01
N LYS A 16 -2.64 9.21 21.80
CA LYS A 16 -1.44 9.26 20.96
C LYS A 16 -0.37 8.27 21.42
N ASN A 17 -0.11 8.17 22.72
CA ASN A 17 0.86 7.22 23.26
C ASN A 17 0.48 5.76 22.96
N ARG A 18 -0.81 5.40 23.05
CA ARG A 18 -1.30 4.07 22.68
C ARG A 18 -1.13 3.79 21.18
N ILE A 19 -1.35 4.79 20.34
CA ILE A 19 -1.12 4.69 18.90
C ILE A 19 0.36 4.44 18.61
N ASP A 20 1.26 5.21 19.22
CA ASP A 20 2.71 5.02 19.06
C ASP A 20 3.14 3.62 19.49
N GLU A 21 2.55 3.10 20.57
CA GLU A 21 2.81 1.73 21.04
C GLU A 21 2.36 0.69 20.02
N VAL A 22 1.18 0.84 19.41
CA VAL A 22 0.70 -0.04 18.32
C VAL A 22 1.66 0.00 17.13
N LEU A 23 2.12 1.18 16.73
CA LEU A 23 3.08 1.34 15.64
C LEU A 23 4.43 0.67 15.98
N ALA A 24 4.94 0.89 17.19
CA ALA A 24 6.18 0.27 17.65
C ALA A 24 6.06 -1.27 17.71
N ASN A 25 4.90 -1.78 18.10
CA ASN A 25 4.62 -3.21 18.12
C ASN A 25 4.52 -3.79 16.70
N LEU A 26 3.92 -3.07 15.75
CA LEU A 26 3.91 -3.45 14.34
C LEU A 26 5.33 -3.55 13.78
N GLU A 27 6.16 -2.52 14.02
CA GLU A 27 7.55 -2.47 13.54
C GLU A 27 8.43 -3.60 14.09
N LYS A 28 8.21 -4.01 15.35
CA LYS A 28 8.92 -5.13 15.98
C LYS A 28 8.39 -6.50 15.57
N SER A 29 7.21 -6.57 14.97
CA SER A 29 6.56 -7.83 14.64
C SER A 29 7.08 -8.44 13.34
N ALA A 30 6.79 -9.73 13.13
CA ALA A 30 6.99 -10.39 11.85
C ALA A 30 6.14 -9.79 10.72
N ALA A 31 5.13 -9.00 11.07
CA ALA A 31 4.26 -8.30 10.13
C ALA A 31 4.77 -6.91 9.77
N SER A 32 5.91 -6.44 10.28
CA SER A 32 6.42 -5.13 9.88
C SER A 32 6.68 -5.08 8.37
N PRO A 33 6.53 -3.91 7.72
CA PRO A 33 6.77 -3.79 6.28
C PRO A 33 8.15 -4.30 5.86
N LYS A 34 9.16 -4.05 6.69
CA LYS A 34 10.52 -4.51 6.50
C LYS A 34 10.62 -6.03 6.59
N THR A 35 10.16 -6.61 7.71
CA THR A 35 10.26 -8.06 7.95
C THR A 35 9.40 -8.84 6.96
N MET A 36 8.25 -8.30 6.56
CA MET A 36 7.47 -8.84 5.45
C MET A 36 8.26 -8.76 4.16
N GLY A 37 8.80 -7.60 3.76
CA GLY A 37 9.62 -7.48 2.54
C GLY A 37 10.84 -8.41 2.47
N ASP A 38 11.43 -8.76 3.62
CA ASP A 38 12.59 -9.64 3.74
C ASP A 38 12.23 -11.15 3.69
N GLN A 39 10.98 -11.53 3.97
CA GLN A 39 10.52 -12.93 4.01
C GLN A 39 10.27 -13.52 2.61
N LYS A 40 11.31 -13.58 1.78
CA LYS A 40 11.22 -14.16 0.44
C LYS A 40 11.65 -15.62 0.43
N VAL A 41 10.81 -16.48 -0.15
CA VAL A 41 11.18 -17.86 -0.45
C VAL A 41 11.77 -17.91 -1.85
N ALA A 42 12.98 -18.47 -1.97
CA ALA A 42 13.63 -18.61 -3.27
C ALA A 42 12.81 -19.53 -4.19
N HIS A 43 12.67 -19.16 -5.46
CA HIS A 43 11.80 -19.87 -6.41
C HIS A 43 12.17 -21.36 -6.56
N ASP A 44 13.45 -21.71 -6.41
CA ASP A 44 13.93 -23.08 -6.48
C ASP A 44 13.51 -23.96 -5.29
N ALA A 45 13.13 -23.36 -4.15
CA ALA A 45 12.60 -24.07 -2.99
C ALA A 45 11.20 -24.68 -3.25
N PHE A 46 10.46 -24.18 -4.25
CA PHE A 46 9.17 -24.75 -4.65
C PHE A 46 9.29 -25.97 -5.57
N GLY A 47 10.51 -26.28 -6.04
CA GLY A 47 10.78 -27.37 -6.99
C GLY A 47 11.11 -26.86 -8.40
N LYS A 48 11.78 -27.69 -9.19
CA LYS A 48 12.21 -27.36 -10.57
C LYS A 48 11.53 -28.31 -11.57
N GLY A 49 11.13 -27.78 -12.73
CA GLY A 49 10.74 -28.59 -13.89
C GLY A 49 9.27 -29.00 -14.00
N PHE A 50 8.37 -28.41 -13.22
CA PHE A 50 6.93 -28.64 -13.36
C PHE A 50 6.11 -27.36 -13.10
N GLY A 51 5.11 -27.10 -13.93
CA GLY A 51 4.35 -25.83 -13.92
C GLY A 51 3.58 -25.54 -12.63
N SER A 52 3.28 -26.55 -11.80
CA SER A 52 2.66 -26.32 -10.48
C SER A 52 3.61 -25.72 -9.45
N ALA A 53 4.94 -25.90 -9.57
CA ALA A 53 5.92 -25.21 -8.73
C ALA A 53 5.95 -23.70 -9.06
N GLU A 54 5.98 -23.37 -10.36
CA GLU A 54 5.94 -21.98 -10.83
C GLU A 54 4.63 -21.28 -10.42
N GLY A 55 3.50 -21.98 -10.53
CA GLY A 55 2.21 -21.47 -10.08
C GLY A 55 2.16 -21.21 -8.57
N LEU A 56 2.74 -22.10 -7.76
CA LEU A 56 2.79 -21.92 -6.31
C LEU A 56 3.71 -20.78 -5.90
N ALA A 57 4.89 -20.65 -6.53
CA ALA A 57 5.80 -19.53 -6.31
C ALA A 57 5.14 -18.19 -6.66
N ALA A 58 4.47 -18.11 -7.81
CA ALA A 58 3.75 -16.90 -8.22
C ALA A 58 2.59 -16.53 -7.26
N LEU A 59 1.86 -17.53 -6.76
CA LEU A 59 0.79 -17.30 -5.78
C LEU A 59 1.36 -16.82 -4.44
N TYR A 60 2.47 -17.40 -4.00
CA TYR A 60 3.18 -16.98 -2.79
C TYR A 60 3.62 -15.52 -2.91
N ASP A 61 4.29 -15.15 -4.01
CA ASP A 61 4.75 -13.78 -4.26
C ASP A 61 3.59 -12.77 -4.27
N ALA A 62 2.46 -13.14 -4.86
CA ALA A 62 1.27 -12.30 -4.90
C ALA A 62 0.68 -12.05 -3.49
N VAL A 63 0.56 -13.10 -2.67
CA VAL A 63 0.08 -12.98 -1.29
C VAL A 63 1.05 -12.18 -0.45
N HIS A 64 2.34 -12.47 -0.56
CA HIS A 64 3.42 -11.77 0.14
C HIS A 64 3.39 -10.27 -0.16
N ALA A 65 3.36 -9.88 -1.44
CA ALA A 65 3.30 -8.48 -1.85
C ALA A 65 2.04 -7.77 -1.32
N ARG A 66 0.90 -8.49 -1.27
CA ARG A 66 -0.33 -7.95 -0.72
C ARG A 66 -0.25 -7.71 0.79
N LEU A 67 0.35 -8.64 1.53
CA LEU A 67 0.55 -8.51 2.99
C LEU A 67 1.54 -7.38 3.32
N GLU A 68 2.63 -7.26 2.56
CA GLU A 68 3.58 -6.15 2.71
C GLU A 68 2.89 -4.80 2.49
N THR A 69 2.10 -4.67 1.42
CA THR A 69 1.33 -3.46 1.12
C THR A 69 0.34 -3.14 2.23
N LEU A 70 -0.38 -4.15 2.72
CA LEU A 70 -1.35 -4.00 3.80
C LEU A 70 -0.67 -3.48 5.09
N SER A 71 0.48 -4.03 5.44
CA SER A 71 1.25 -3.61 6.62
C SER A 71 1.68 -2.14 6.52
N LYS A 72 2.17 -1.71 5.34
CA LYS A 72 2.53 -0.31 5.10
C LYS A 72 1.34 0.64 5.25
N VAL A 73 0.21 0.31 4.60
CA VAL A 73 -1.03 1.11 4.70
C VAL A 73 -1.51 1.21 6.14
N PHE A 74 -1.47 0.11 6.88
CA PHE A 74 -1.89 0.09 8.27
C PHE A 74 -0.98 0.95 9.16
N GLY A 75 0.34 0.85 9.00
CA GLY A 75 1.29 1.71 9.71
C GLY A 75 1.04 3.20 9.44
N ASP A 76 0.83 3.55 8.17
CA ASP A 76 0.54 4.93 7.75
C ASP A 76 -0.77 5.47 8.35
N GLN A 77 -1.82 4.64 8.42
CA GLN A 77 -3.09 5.01 9.05
C GLN A 77 -2.94 5.23 10.56
N VAL A 78 -2.18 4.36 11.24
CA VAL A 78 -1.90 4.48 12.67
C VAL A 78 -1.12 5.77 12.95
N GLU A 79 -0.07 6.05 12.18
CA GLU A 79 0.71 7.30 12.32
C GLU A 79 -0.17 8.54 12.06
N ALA A 80 -1.01 8.52 11.02
CA ALA A 80 -1.93 9.61 10.70
C ALA A 80 -2.90 9.92 11.86
N MET A 81 -3.45 8.89 12.51
CA MET A 81 -4.33 9.07 13.68
C MET A 81 -3.58 9.71 14.86
N GLY A 82 -2.32 9.36 15.07
CA GLY A 82 -1.47 9.96 16.11
C GLY A 82 -1.20 11.45 15.84
N LEU A 83 -0.91 11.80 14.59
CA LEU A 83 -0.71 13.19 14.15
C LEU A 83 -2.00 14.01 14.26
N ALA A 84 -3.15 13.43 13.86
CA ALA A 84 -4.45 14.07 14.02
C ALA A 84 -4.79 14.36 15.49
N ALA A 85 -4.40 13.48 16.41
CA ALA A 85 -4.55 13.70 17.84
C ALA A 85 -3.72 14.90 18.32
N VAL A 86 -2.48 15.05 17.87
CA VAL A 86 -1.65 16.23 18.23
C VAL A 86 -2.28 17.53 17.73
N ILE A 87 -2.80 17.54 16.49
CA ILE A 87 -3.47 18.72 15.91
C ILE A 87 -4.73 19.09 16.70
N ALA A 88 -5.51 18.09 17.12
CA ALA A 88 -6.71 18.33 17.91
C ALA A 88 -6.38 18.85 19.33
N GLU A 89 -5.21 18.50 19.89
CA GLU A 89 -4.76 19.00 21.18
C GLU A 89 -4.24 20.45 21.11
N ARG A 90 -3.44 20.75 20.09
CA ARG A 90 -2.64 22.00 20.01
C ARG A 90 -3.17 23.02 19.01
N GLY A 91 -4.12 22.65 18.16
CA GLY A 91 -4.53 23.43 17.00
C GLY A 91 -3.49 23.39 15.88
N TYR A 92 -3.87 23.86 14.69
CA TYR A 92 -3.02 23.81 13.49
C TYR A 92 -1.72 24.64 13.62
N ASP A 93 -1.78 25.76 14.36
CA ASP A 93 -0.62 26.64 14.60
C ASP A 93 0.36 26.09 15.66
N GLY A 94 -0.06 25.06 16.42
CA GLY A 94 0.74 24.42 17.47
C GLY A 94 1.41 23.11 17.03
N VAL A 95 1.39 22.81 15.73
CA VAL A 95 2.01 21.62 15.12
C VAL A 95 3.46 21.94 14.75
N ASP A 96 4.38 21.05 15.11
CA ASP A 96 5.80 21.24 14.79
C ASP A 96 6.07 20.94 13.30
N ALA A 97 7.14 21.53 12.75
CA ALA A 97 7.51 21.35 11.35
C ALA A 97 7.73 19.87 10.97
N ASP A 98 8.23 19.07 11.90
CA ASP A 98 8.45 17.63 11.73
C ASP A 98 7.13 16.85 11.64
N GLU A 99 6.13 17.20 12.43
CA GLU A 99 4.80 16.59 12.41
C GLU A 99 4.08 16.93 11.09
N ALA A 100 4.17 18.18 10.65
CA ALA A 100 3.65 18.62 9.36
C ALA A 100 4.36 17.92 8.18
N ALA A 101 5.68 17.69 8.27
CA ALA A 101 6.42 16.94 7.28
C ALA A 101 5.98 15.47 7.23
N ARG A 102 5.82 14.81 8.38
CA ARG A 102 5.34 13.42 8.46
C ARG A 102 3.94 13.26 7.88
N MET A 103 3.01 14.15 8.21
CA MET A 103 1.67 14.13 7.60
C MET A 103 1.70 14.23 6.08
N ARG A 104 2.51 15.14 5.52
CA ARG A 104 2.65 15.27 4.06
C ARG A 104 3.20 13.97 3.46
N ALA A 105 4.21 13.37 4.07
CA ALA A 105 4.75 12.10 3.62
C ALA A 105 3.71 10.97 3.66
N ILE A 106 2.85 10.91 4.68
CA ILE A 106 1.74 9.93 4.76
C ILE A 106 0.72 10.17 3.64
N GLN A 107 0.37 11.43 3.37
CA GLN A 107 -0.57 11.78 2.29
C GLN A 107 -0.02 11.38 0.92
N GLU A 108 1.25 11.64 0.66
CA GLU A 108 1.93 11.23 -0.57
C GLU A 108 1.88 9.71 -0.75
N ARG A 109 2.26 8.95 0.28
CA ARG A 109 2.19 7.48 0.26
C ARG A 109 0.75 6.97 0.07
N THR A 110 -0.22 7.62 0.70
CA THR A 110 -1.64 7.28 0.54
C THR A 110 -2.09 7.40 -0.91
N HIS A 111 -1.73 8.50 -1.57
CA HIS A 111 -2.01 8.69 -2.99
C HIS A 111 -1.29 7.69 -3.91
N GLU A 112 -0.13 7.19 -3.50
CA GLU A 112 0.55 6.10 -4.22
C GLU A 112 -0.21 4.78 -4.09
N TYR A 113 -0.74 4.45 -2.92
CA TYR A 113 -1.57 3.25 -2.74
C TYR A 113 -2.86 3.31 -3.57
N GLU A 114 -3.53 4.46 -3.62
CA GLU A 114 -4.73 4.68 -4.43
C GLU A 114 -4.45 4.54 -5.94
N ARG A 115 -3.29 5.03 -6.41
CA ARG A 115 -2.88 4.89 -7.81
C ARG A 115 -2.42 3.47 -8.14
N GLY A 116 -1.72 2.80 -7.22
CA GLY A 116 -1.21 1.44 -7.40
C GLY A 116 -2.28 0.35 -7.29
N THR A 117 -3.50 0.68 -6.82
CA THR A 117 -4.59 -0.29 -6.61
C THR A 117 -5.48 -0.51 -7.83
N THR A 118 -5.18 0.02 -9.03
CA THR A 118 -5.81 -0.49 -10.26
C THR A 118 -5.53 -1.98 -10.38
N PRO A 119 -6.54 -2.86 -10.21
CA PRO A 119 -6.30 -4.29 -10.31
C PRO A 119 -6.00 -4.59 -11.78
N ARG A 120 -4.76 -5.00 -12.09
CA ARG A 120 -4.53 -5.73 -13.33
C ARG A 120 -5.28 -7.04 -13.19
N ARG A 121 -6.51 -7.10 -13.73
CA ARG A 121 -7.25 -8.38 -13.82
C ARG A 121 -6.34 -9.36 -14.55
N PRO A 122 -6.06 -10.55 -13.98
CA PRO A 122 -5.47 -11.65 -14.73
C PRO A 122 -6.41 -11.95 -15.90
N GLY A 123 -6.00 -11.60 -17.12
CA GLY A 123 -6.80 -11.83 -18.34
C GLY A 123 -7.10 -10.60 -19.22
N GLN A 124 -6.67 -9.38 -18.87
CA GLN A 124 -6.69 -8.28 -19.85
C GLN A 124 -5.48 -8.41 -20.80
N THR A 125 -5.67 -9.18 -21.86
CA THR A 125 -4.93 -8.99 -23.10
C THR A 125 -5.23 -7.59 -23.62
N ALA A 126 -4.17 -6.85 -23.97
CA ALA A 126 -4.30 -5.56 -24.63
C ALA A 126 -5.15 -5.72 -25.91
N PRO A 127 -6.04 -4.77 -26.24
CA PRO A 127 -6.72 -4.78 -27.53
C PRO A 127 -5.65 -4.75 -28.64
N GLY A 128 -5.73 -5.74 -29.53
CA GLY A 128 -4.71 -6.01 -30.53
C GLY A 128 -4.39 -4.82 -31.41
N THR A 129 -3.11 -4.52 -31.52
CA THR A 129 -2.54 -3.90 -32.73
C THR A 129 -1.99 -5.03 -33.60
N LEU A 130 -2.91 -5.78 -34.22
CA LEU A 130 -2.66 -6.55 -35.43
C LEU A 130 -3.53 -5.84 -36.47
N GLY A 131 -2.97 -4.89 -37.20
CA GLY A 131 -2.22 -5.24 -38.41
C GLY A 131 -3.19 -5.07 -39.57
N ALA A 132 -3.16 -3.88 -40.17
CA ALA A 132 -3.89 -3.57 -41.37
C ALA A 132 -3.51 -4.58 -42.48
N ALA A 133 -4.47 -5.39 -42.90
CA ALA A 133 -4.45 -6.05 -44.20
C ALA A 133 -5.77 -5.67 -44.89
N GLY A 134 -5.67 -4.67 -45.76
CA GLY A 134 -6.78 -4.15 -46.54
C GLY A 134 -7.34 -5.23 -47.48
N ALA A 135 -8.66 -5.22 -47.59
CA ALA A 135 -9.39 -5.89 -48.64
C ALA A 135 -9.31 -5.03 -49.91
N GLU A 136 -8.64 -5.55 -50.95
CA GLU A 136 -8.89 -5.23 -52.35
C GLU A 136 -9.20 -6.59 -53.01
N GLY A 137 -10.40 -6.86 -53.53
CA GLY A 137 -11.08 -6.10 -54.56
C GLY A 137 -10.97 -6.88 -55.88
N THR A 138 -11.54 -8.09 -55.96
CA THR A 138 -11.59 -8.87 -57.21
C THR A 138 -12.61 -8.26 -58.16
N GLY A 139 -12.16 -7.35 -59.02
CA GLY A 139 -12.83 -6.88 -60.24
C GLY A 139 -12.28 -7.62 -61.46
N GLY A 140 -13.17 -8.15 -62.30
CA GLY A 140 -12.83 -9.01 -63.43
C GLY A 140 -12.35 -8.29 -64.70
N ALA A 141 -11.71 -9.08 -65.55
CA ALA A 141 -11.61 -8.99 -67.02
C ALA A 141 -11.33 -10.44 -67.46
N GLY A 142 -12.05 -11.10 -68.37
CA GLY A 142 -12.53 -10.62 -69.66
C GLY A 142 -11.65 -11.28 -70.73
N LEU A 143 -12.25 -12.24 -71.47
CA LEU A 143 -11.90 -12.89 -72.74
C LEU A 143 -11.90 -14.42 -72.67
#